data_AF-A0A662GA78-F1
#
_entry.id   AF-A0A662GA78-F1
#
_cell.length_a   1.000
_cell.length_b   1.000
_cell.length_c   1.000
_cell.angle_alpha   90.00
_cell.angle_beta   90.00
_cell.angle_gamma   90.00
#
_symmetry.space_group_name_H-M   'P 1'
#
loop_
_entity.id
_entity.type
_entity.pdbx_description
1 polymer ?
#
loop_
_entity_poly.entity_id
_entity_poly.type
_entity_poly.pdbx_seq_one_letter_code
_entity_poly.pdbx_strand_id
1 'polypeptide(L)'
;MPRVNNILISYCGIICEYCPAFRFKRCNGCDEHVNECEFIKCLKKRGFNNCLLCDKFPCKLHEEGFLWQNIRWKIYSNIFLKIMKTVR
;
A
#
# COMPACT_ATOMS: atom_id res chain seq x y z
N MET A 1 -7.58 -4.45 6.62
CA MET A 1 -6.81 -4.78 5.42
C MET A 1 -7.86 -5.27 4.47
N PRO A 2 -7.96 -4.69 3.27
CA PRO A 2 -8.93 -5.16 2.29
C PRO A 2 -8.68 -6.64 1.97
N ARG A 3 -9.77 -7.39 1.76
CA ARG A 3 -9.74 -8.71 1.13
C ARG A 3 -10.14 -8.54 -0.33
N VAL A 4 -9.33 -9.10 -1.23
CA VAL A 4 -9.65 -9.18 -2.66
C VAL A 4 -9.49 -10.64 -3.07
N ASN A 5 -10.56 -11.27 -3.56
CA ASN A 5 -10.58 -12.70 -3.89
C ASN A 5 -10.03 -13.60 -2.76
N ASN A 6 -10.49 -13.36 -1.53
CA ASN A 6 -10.04 -14.05 -0.30
C ASN A 6 -8.59 -13.84 0.12
N ILE A 7 -7.80 -13.04 -0.60
CA ILE A 7 -6.42 -12.73 -0.25
C ILE A 7 -6.38 -11.43 0.56
N LEU A 8 -5.62 -11.43 1.67
CA LEU A 8 -5.33 -10.21 2.43
C LEU A 8 -4.29 -9.34 1.70
N ILE A 9 -4.72 -8.15 1.31
CA ILE A 9 -3.89 -7.16 0.65
C ILE A 9 -3.79 -5.92 1.54
N SER A 10 -2.61 -5.31 1.61
CA SER A 10 -2.44 -4.01 2.24
C SER A 10 -3.15 -2.93 1.43
N TYR A 11 -3.46 -1.82 2.08
CA TYR A 11 -4.06 -0.67 1.40
C TYR A 11 -3.19 -0.15 0.23
N CYS A 12 -1.86 -0.17 0.36
CA CYS A 12 -0.94 0.23 -0.72
C CYS A 12 -0.79 -0.81 -1.85
N GLY A 13 -1.41 -1.99 -1.74
CA GLY A 13 -1.41 -3.02 -2.80
C GLY A 13 -0.43 -4.17 -2.61
N ILE A 14 0.36 -4.19 -1.53
CA ILE A 14 1.21 -5.34 -1.20
C ILE A 14 0.32 -6.48 -0.74
N ILE A 15 0.54 -7.69 -1.24
CA ILE A 15 -0.14 -8.88 -0.74
C ILE A 15 0.49 -9.26 0.61
N CYS A 16 -0.21 -8.99 1.72
CA CYS A 16 0.32 -9.22 3.08
C CYS A 16 0.63 -10.69 3.34
N GLU A 17 -0.13 -11.61 2.73
CA GLU A 17 0.09 -13.06 2.87
C GLU A 17 1.45 -13.51 2.35
N TYR A 18 2.10 -12.74 1.46
CA TYR A 18 3.45 -13.02 0.98
C TYR A 18 4.54 -12.31 1.81
N CYS A 19 4.17 -11.35 2.67
CA CYS A 19 5.12 -10.62 3.50
C CYS A 19 5.69 -11.52 4.62
N PRO A 20 7.02 -11.69 4.73
CA PRO A 20 7.61 -12.48 5.81
C PRO A 20 7.23 -11.97 7.20
N ALA A 21 7.21 -10.65 7.41
CA ALA A 21 6.87 -10.08 8.71
C ALA A 21 5.44 -10.43 9.15
N PHE A 22 4.49 -10.41 8.21
CA PHE A 22 3.11 -10.81 8.49
C PHE A 22 3.00 -12.33 8.75
N ARG A 23 3.61 -13.14 7.89
CA ARG A 23 3.61 -14.62 8.03
C ARG A 23 4.23 -15.11 9.34
N PHE A 24 5.27 -14.43 9.82
CA PHE A 24 5.92 -14.73 11.11
C PHE A 24 5.30 -13.99 12.30
N LYS A 25 4.12 -13.38 12.15
CA LYS A 25 3.39 -12.67 13.21
C LYS A 25 4.19 -11.54 13.88
N ARG A 26 5.10 -10.91 13.13
CA ARG A 26 5.86 -9.70 13.54
C ARG A 26 5.21 -8.40 13.08
N CYS A 27 4.13 -8.50 12.31
CA CYS A 27 3.33 -7.41 11.82
C CYS A 27 1.86 -7.83 11.90
N ASN A 28 1.03 -7.05 12.57
CA ASN A 28 -0.40 -7.35 12.72
C ASN A 28 -1.25 -6.85 11.54
N GLY A 29 -0.59 -6.25 10.53
CA GLY A 29 -1.24 -5.74 9.33
C GLY A 29 -1.55 -4.25 9.38
N CYS A 30 -1.98 -3.70 8.25
CA CYS A 30 -2.08 -2.25 8.09
C CYS A 30 -3.21 -1.58 8.88
N ASP A 31 -4.15 -2.34 9.44
CA ASP A 31 -5.28 -1.76 10.18
C ASP A 31 -4.88 -1.08 11.47
N GLU A 32 -3.80 -1.55 12.11
CA GLU A 32 -3.26 -0.90 13.30
C GLU A 32 -2.80 0.53 13.02
N HIS A 33 -2.44 0.82 11.77
CA HIS A 33 -1.90 2.11 11.34
C HIS A 33 -2.93 2.96 10.59
N VAL A 34 -4.22 2.66 10.76
CA VAL A 34 -5.32 3.31 10.02
C VAL A 34 -5.34 4.84 10.19
N ASN A 35 -4.87 5.36 11.32
CA ASN A 35 -4.84 6.78 11.64
C ASN A 35 -3.53 7.47 11.22
N GLU A 36 -2.49 6.71 10.89
CA GLU A 36 -1.14 7.21 10.62
C GLU A 36 -0.77 7.13 9.15
N CYS A 37 -1.11 6.03 8.48
CA CYS A 37 -0.65 5.75 7.12
C CYS A 37 -1.34 6.63 6.06
N GLU A 38 -0.55 7.41 5.33
CA GLU A 38 -1.05 8.33 4.30
C GLU A 38 -1.75 7.62 3.13
N PHE A 39 -1.34 6.38 2.79
CA PHE A 39 -2.08 5.59 1.79
C PHE A 39 -3.51 5.29 2.24
N ILE A 40 -3.70 4.94 3.51
CA ILE A 40 -5.02 4.62 4.06
C ILE A 40 -5.89 5.87 4.08
N LYS A 41 -5.35 7.00 4.55
CA LYS A 41 -6.04 8.30 4.55
C LYS A 41 -6.47 8.70 3.13
N CYS A 42 -5.57 8.55 2.16
CA CYS A 42 -5.85 8.86 0.75
C CYS A 42 -6.98 8.01 0.18
N LEU A 43 -6.93 6.69 0.42
CA LEU A 43 -7.95 5.75 -0.05
C LEU A 43 -9.33 5.99 0.56
N LYS A 44 -9.40 6.24 1.87
CA LYS A 44 -10.66 6.60 2.56
C LYS A 44 -11.31 7.83 1.93
N LYS A 45 -10.53 8.87 1.64
CA LYS A 45 -11.04 10.10 0.99
C LYS A 45 -11.55 9.87 -0.43
N ARG A 46 -11.03 8.86 -1.13
CA ARG A 46 -11.35 8.58 -2.54
C ARG A 46 -12.34 7.42 -2.72
N GLY A 47 -12.74 6.74 -1.65
CA GLY A 47 -13.67 5.61 -1.71
C GLY A 47 -13.09 4.33 -2.32
N PHE A 48 -11.76 4.19 -2.38
CA PHE A 48 -11.11 2.97 -2.86
C PHE A 48 -10.67 2.09 -1.68
N ASN A 49 -10.80 0.78 -1.84
CA ASN A 49 -10.33 -0.17 -0.82
C ASN A 49 -8.83 -0.47 -0.92
N ASN A 50 -8.24 -0.26 -2.10
CA ASN A 50 -6.86 -0.61 -2.40
C ASN A 50 -6.25 0.32 -3.45
N CYS A 51 -4.96 0.66 -3.34
CA CYS A 51 -4.27 1.50 -4.31
C CYS A 51 -4.23 0.89 -5.73
N LEU A 52 -4.18 -0.43 -5.88
CA LEU A 52 -4.23 -1.10 -7.19
C LEU A 52 -5.57 -0.92 -7.91
N LEU A 53 -6.64 -0.52 -7.20
CA LEU A 53 -7.95 -0.19 -7.78
C LEU A 53 -8.09 1.29 -8.13
N CYS A 54 -7.22 2.15 -7.61
CA CYS A 54 -7.25 3.60 -7.85
C CYS A 54 -6.73 3.89 -9.26
N ASP A 55 -7.51 4.47 -10.15
CA ASP A 55 -7.15 4.89 -11.53
C ASP A 55 -5.80 5.61 -11.67
N LYS A 56 -5.40 6.38 -10.66
CA LYS A 56 -4.13 7.15 -10.67
C LYS A 56 -2.91 6.37 -10.19
N PHE A 57 -3.04 5.09 -9.82
CA PHE A 57 -1.90 4.27 -9.43
C PHE A 57 -1.01 3.91 -10.63
N PRO A 58 0.33 3.92 -10.48
CA PRO A 58 1.07 4.48 -9.35
C PRO A 58 1.02 6.01 -9.38
N CYS A 59 0.68 6.62 -8.24
CA CYS A 59 0.56 8.08 -8.11
C CYS A 59 1.79 8.71 -7.44
N LYS A 60 1.83 10.03 -7.36
CA LYS A 60 2.89 10.81 -6.67
C LYS A 60 3.22 10.30 -5.26
N LEU A 61 2.22 9.87 -4.48
CA LEU A 61 2.47 9.31 -3.13
C LEU A 61 3.27 8.00 -3.17
N HIS A 62 3.16 7.20 -4.23
CA HIS A 62 4.00 6.01 -4.43
C HIS A 62 5.40 6.38 -4.93
N GLU A 63 5.51 7.40 -5.77
CA GLU A 63 6.78 7.86 -6.32
C GLU A 63 7.65 8.54 -5.27
N GLU A 64 7.06 9.39 -4.46
CA GLU A 64 7.78 10.20 -3.46
C GLU A 64 7.79 9.54 -2.07
N GLY A 65 6.81 8.67 -1.77
CA GLY A 65 6.59 8.20 -0.41
C GLY A 65 6.11 9.30 0.54
N PHE A 66 6.05 9.00 1.82
CA PHE A 66 5.73 9.97 2.88
C PHE A 66 6.64 9.77 4.09
N LEU A 67 6.75 10.77 4.96
CA LEU A 67 7.53 10.64 6.20
C LEU A 67 6.74 9.85 7.25
N TRP A 68 7.36 8.80 7.78
CA TRP A 68 6.82 8.00 8.87
C TRP A 68 7.95 7.71 9.85
N GLN A 69 7.81 8.15 11.12
CA GLN A 69 8.82 7.95 12.17
C GLN A 69 10.24 8.34 11.71
N ASN A 70 10.36 9.51 11.08
CA ASN A 70 11.60 10.09 10.54
C ASN A 70 12.23 9.34 9.35
N ILE A 71 11.55 8.33 8.80
CA ILE A 71 11.99 7.62 7.60
C ILE A 71 11.03 7.94 6.45
N ARG A 72 11.56 8.12 5.24
CA ARG A 72 10.72 8.22 4.04
C ARG A 72 10.19 6.84 3.67
N TRP A 73 8.94 6.60 4.01
CA TRP A 73 8.24 5.35 3.74
C TRP A 73 7.83 5.29 2.26
N LYS A 74 8.51 4.43 1.51
CA LYS A 74 8.24 4.19 0.08
C LYS A 74 8.10 2.70 -0.16
N ILE A 75 6.89 2.30 -0.52
CA ILE A 75 6.45 0.90 -0.56
C ILE A 75 7.06 0.11 -1.72
N TYR A 76 7.07 0.69 -2.92
CA TYR A 76 7.53 0.02 -4.13
C TYR A 76 8.83 0.62 -4.64
N SER A 77 9.65 -0.23 -5.27
CA SER A 77 10.85 0.20 -5.96
C SER A 77 10.50 1.06 -7.18
N ASN A 78 11.43 1.92 -7.60
CA ASN A 78 11.28 2.69 -8.83
C ASN A 78 11.08 1.80 -10.07
N ILE A 79 11.69 0.61 -10.07
CA ILE A 79 11.56 -0.37 -11.16
C ILE A 79 10.12 -0.87 -11.24
N PHE A 80 9.55 -1.29 -10.11
CA PHE A 80 8.15 -1.73 -10.06
C PHE A 80 7.20 -0.62 -10.51
N LEU A 81 7.38 0.60 -10.01
CA LEU A 81 6.54 1.73 -10.41
C LEU A 81 6.64 2.03 -11.91
N LYS A 82 7.85 1.94 -12.50
CA LYS A 82 8.02 2.11 -13.95
C LYS A 82 7.25 1.06 -14.74
N ILE A 83 7.34 -0.22 -14.34
CA ILE A 83 6.60 -1.31 -15.00
C ILE A 83 5.09 -1.10 -14.85
N MET A 84 4.60 -0.74 -13.66
CA MET A 84 3.16 -0.55 -13.46
C MET A 84 2.59 0.62 -14.26
N LYS A 85 3.39 1.63 -14.58
CA LYS A 85 2.97 2.73 -15.47
C LYS A 85 2.79 2.30 -16.92
N THR A 86 3.38 1.19 -17.37
CA THR A 86 3.24 0.70 -18.75
C THR A 86 2.10 -0.29 -18.92
N VAL A 87 1.58 -0.85 -17.83
CA VAL A 87 0.52 -1.88 -17.84
C VAL A 87 -0.87 -1.26 -17.61
N ARG A 88 -0.94 0.03 -17.30
CA ARG A 88 -2.17 0.76 -17.02
C ARG A 88 -2.49 1.79 -18.09
#